data_AF-A0AAD8F796-F1
#
_entry.id   AF-A0AAD8F796-F1
#
_cell.length_a   1.000
_cell.length_b   1.000
_cell.length_c   1.000
_cell.angle_alpha   90.00
_cell.angle_beta   90.00
_cell.angle_gamma   90.00
#
_symmetry.space_group_name_H-M   'P 1'
#
loop_
_entity.id
_entity.type
_entity.pdbx_description
1 polymer ?
#
loop_
_entity_poly.entity_id
_entity_poly.type
_entity_poly.pdbx_seq_one_letter_code
_entity_poly.pdbx_strand_id
1 'polypeptide(L)'
;MEDIPDLTETDFFKNREKPSYFYSAPQVDLQDKGSWHMPPKYRCDACLAVGYQFQKQFYLEDMRRPKRGVPLTESQIIDVADKLCSKGFQRYGAKAVNNRPRLSGERLKAYYEYGMTGIGPGFIQRMQGLCQEVVGLLEKETLYEMYLNRGEHQLAENICRSFCIKVEMQEYKEDLKTMDLSPKNHKEDE
;
A
#
# COMPACT_ATOMS: atom_id res chain seq x y z
N MET A 1 -13.78 51.65 42.75
CA MET A 1 -14.97 51.08 42.13
C MET A 1 -14.46 50.40 40.89
N GLU A 2 -14.14 49.13 41.09
CA GLU A 2 -13.14 48.38 40.35
C GLU A 2 -13.73 47.87 39.02
N ASP A 3 -13.07 48.31 37.96
CA ASP A 3 -12.55 47.56 36.82
C ASP A 3 -13.41 46.50 36.11
N ILE A 4 -13.57 46.78 34.82
CA ILE A 4 -14.04 45.90 33.75
C ILE A 4 -13.15 44.66 33.71
N PRO A 5 -13.70 43.42 33.76
CA PRO A 5 -12.86 42.23 33.62
C PRO A 5 -12.34 42.10 32.18
N ASP A 6 -11.01 42.09 32.11
CA ASP A 6 -10.15 41.78 30.99
C ASP A 6 -10.43 40.37 30.43
N LEU A 7 -10.79 40.29 29.15
CA LEU A 7 -10.98 39.03 28.43
C LEU A 7 -9.59 38.43 28.14
N THR A 8 -9.05 37.73 29.13
CA THR A 8 -7.81 36.97 28.93
C THR A 8 -8.05 35.74 28.05
N GLU A 9 -7.02 35.42 27.28
CA GLU A 9 -6.86 34.42 26.20
C GLU A 9 -7.14 32.94 26.59
N THR A 10 -7.79 32.68 27.73
CA THR A 10 -7.85 31.35 28.35
C THR A 10 -9.16 30.59 28.15
N ASP A 11 -10.19 31.19 27.54
CA ASP A 11 -11.49 30.51 27.34
C ASP A 11 -11.66 29.81 25.98
N PHE A 12 -10.66 29.86 25.09
CA PHE A 12 -10.78 29.24 23.75
C PHE A 12 -10.42 27.74 23.70
N PHE A 13 -9.84 27.16 24.77
CA PHE A 13 -9.36 25.77 24.78
C PHE A 13 -10.22 24.79 25.58
N LYS A 14 -11.38 25.21 26.10
CA LYS A 14 -12.30 24.31 26.81
C LYS A 14 -13.28 23.71 25.79
N ASN A 15 -13.09 22.43 25.47
CA ASN A 15 -13.94 21.54 24.64
C ASN A 15 -13.47 21.25 23.21
N ARG A 16 -12.22 20.78 23.06
CA ARG A 16 -11.96 19.71 22.08
C ARG A 16 -11.57 18.46 22.84
N GLU A 17 -12.53 17.55 23.01
CA GLU A 17 -12.21 16.14 23.22
C GLU A 17 -11.26 15.74 22.08
N LYS A 18 -9.98 15.54 22.40
CA LYS A 18 -9.05 14.96 21.45
C LYS A 18 -9.55 13.54 21.19
N PRO A 19 -9.89 13.15 19.95
CA PRO A 19 -10.22 11.76 19.68
C PRO A 19 -9.04 10.92 20.14
N SER A 20 -9.28 10.07 21.14
CA SER A 20 -8.32 9.10 21.64
C SER A 20 -8.08 8.07 20.53
N TYR A 21 -7.05 8.30 19.71
CA TYR A 21 -6.59 7.32 18.75
C TYR A 21 -5.91 6.18 19.52
N PHE A 22 -6.68 5.14 19.83
CA PHE A 22 -6.12 3.89 20.35
C PHE A 22 -5.33 3.19 19.24
N TYR A 23 -4.01 3.39 19.22
CA TYR A 23 -3.11 2.61 18.38
C TYR A 23 -3.00 1.19 18.94
N SER A 24 -3.88 0.32 18.47
CA SER A 24 -3.82 -1.10 18.80
C SER A 24 -2.70 -1.73 17.98
N ALA A 25 -1.78 -2.45 18.63
CA ALA A 25 -0.81 -3.28 17.91
C ALA A 25 -1.57 -4.25 16.99
N PRO A 26 -1.10 -4.47 15.75
CA PRO A 26 -1.77 -5.38 14.84
C PRO A 26 -1.82 -6.78 15.45
N GLN A 27 -3.02 -7.28 15.73
CA GLN A 27 -3.20 -8.63 16.25
C GLN A 27 -2.99 -9.63 15.12
N VAL A 28 -1.90 -10.40 15.20
CA VAL A 28 -1.72 -11.60 14.39
C VAL A 28 -2.59 -12.70 14.98
N ASP A 29 -3.55 -13.21 14.22
CA ASP A 29 -4.35 -14.33 14.70
C ASP A 29 -3.46 -15.58 14.84
N LEU A 30 -3.81 -16.44 15.80
CA LEU A 30 -3.02 -17.63 16.12
C LEU A 30 -3.00 -18.64 14.96
N GLN A 31 -3.99 -18.60 14.07
CA GLN A 31 -4.14 -19.52 12.94
C GLN A 31 -3.22 -19.15 11.77
N ASP A 32 -2.90 -17.86 11.62
CA ASP A 32 -1.91 -17.37 10.67
C ASP A 32 -0.48 -17.68 11.11
N LYS A 33 -0.22 -18.12 12.35
CA LYS A 33 1.14 -18.40 12.82
C LYS A 33 1.74 -19.62 12.10
N GLY A 34 2.45 -19.36 11.01
CA GLY A 34 3.19 -20.37 10.22
C GLY A 34 2.75 -20.49 8.76
N SER A 35 1.67 -19.81 8.35
CA SER A 35 1.24 -19.80 6.95
C SER A 35 2.10 -18.84 6.11
N TRP A 36 2.57 -19.32 4.96
CA TRP A 36 3.27 -18.51 3.95
C TRP A 36 2.30 -17.69 3.08
N HIS A 37 1.00 -17.94 3.19
CA HIS A 37 -0.02 -17.25 2.41
C HIS A 37 -0.41 -15.92 3.05
N MET A 38 -0.76 -14.96 2.20
CA MET A 38 -1.32 -13.69 2.65
C MET A 38 -2.72 -13.92 3.27
N PRO A 39 -2.96 -13.46 4.52
CA PRO A 39 -4.25 -13.62 5.18
C PRO A 39 -5.36 -12.96 4.38
N PRO A 40 -6.60 -13.50 4.41
CA PRO A 40 -7.72 -12.96 3.63
C PRO A 40 -7.94 -11.46 3.83
N LYS A 41 -7.84 -10.99 5.09
CA LYS A 41 -8.03 -9.59 5.49
C LYS A 41 -7.04 -8.59 4.87
N TYR A 42 -5.91 -9.06 4.34
CA TYR A 42 -4.89 -8.23 3.69
C TYR A 42 -4.76 -8.53 2.21
N ARG A 43 -5.46 -9.54 1.69
CA ARG A 43 -5.19 -10.12 0.36
C ARG A 43 -5.48 -9.13 -0.77
N CYS A 44 -6.58 -8.38 -0.68
CA CYS A 44 -6.89 -7.34 -1.67
C CYS A 44 -5.87 -6.21 -1.64
N ASP A 45 -5.62 -5.60 -0.47
CA ASP A 45 -4.62 -4.53 -0.33
C ASP A 45 -3.22 -4.98 -0.81
N ALA A 46 -2.84 -6.23 -0.51
CA ALA A 46 -1.57 -6.81 -0.93
C ALA A 46 -1.48 -7.00 -2.45
N CYS A 47 -2.54 -7.46 -3.11
CA CYS A 47 -2.56 -7.56 -4.56
C CYS A 47 -2.42 -6.16 -5.20
N LEU A 48 -3.18 -5.18 -4.68
CA LEU A 48 -3.14 -3.81 -5.20
C LEU A 48 -1.73 -3.21 -5.08
N ALA A 49 -1.06 -3.46 -3.97
CA ALA A 49 0.35 -3.12 -3.78
C ALA A 49 1.27 -3.81 -4.78
N VAL A 50 1.11 -5.13 -5.01
CA VAL A 50 1.89 -5.88 -6.01
C VAL A 50 1.71 -5.27 -7.39
N GLY A 51 0.47 -5.03 -7.82
CA GLY A 51 0.19 -4.47 -9.14
C GLY A 51 0.74 -3.06 -9.34
N TYR A 52 0.63 -2.22 -8.30
CA TYR A 52 1.25 -0.90 -8.33
C TYR A 52 2.78 -0.98 -8.42
N GLN A 53 3.41 -1.89 -7.67
CA GLN A 53 4.86 -2.04 -7.73
C GLN A 53 5.34 -2.56 -9.09
N PHE A 54 4.61 -3.48 -9.73
CA PHE A 54 4.92 -3.91 -11.10
C PHE A 54 4.91 -2.74 -12.07
N GLN A 55 3.82 -1.98 -12.07
CA GLN A 55 3.66 -0.78 -12.88
C GLN A 55 4.80 0.22 -12.63
N LYS A 56 5.13 0.49 -11.37
CA LYS A 56 6.21 1.40 -10.99
C LYS A 56 7.56 0.89 -11.51
N GLN A 57 7.87 -0.39 -11.37
CA GLN A 57 9.14 -0.93 -11.84
C GLN A 57 9.24 -0.92 -13.38
N PHE A 58 8.18 -1.29 -14.10
CA PHE A 58 8.16 -1.20 -15.56
C PHE A 58 8.37 0.24 -16.04
N TYR A 59 7.68 1.20 -15.43
CA TYR A 59 7.88 2.62 -15.72
C TYR A 59 9.33 3.07 -15.46
N LEU A 60 9.90 2.68 -14.32
CA LEU A 60 11.28 3.05 -14.00
C LEU A 60 12.30 2.44 -14.97
N GLU A 61 12.10 1.19 -15.41
CA GLU A 61 12.95 0.59 -16.43
C GLU A 61 12.82 1.27 -17.80
N ASP A 62 11.59 1.64 -18.21
CA ASP A 62 11.38 2.40 -19.44
C ASP A 62 12.06 3.78 -19.38
N MET A 63 12.08 4.42 -18.19
CA MET A 63 12.69 5.74 -17.98
C MET A 63 14.23 5.71 -17.91
N ARG A 64 14.84 4.60 -17.45
CA ARG A 64 16.30 4.36 -17.51
C ARG A 64 16.81 4.13 -18.95
N ARG A 65 15.86 3.87 -19.83
CA ARG A 65 15.87 3.87 -21.30
C ARG A 65 16.67 4.94 -22.06
N PRO A 66 17.76 4.65 -22.81
CA PRO A 66 18.25 5.60 -23.81
C PRO A 66 17.24 5.79 -24.96
N LYS A 67 16.59 4.70 -25.36
CA LYS A 67 15.52 4.68 -26.37
C LYS A 67 14.16 4.57 -25.69
N ARG A 68 13.51 5.70 -25.45
CA ARG A 68 12.13 5.76 -24.95
C ARG A 68 11.15 5.26 -26.02
N GLY A 69 10.08 4.60 -25.60
CA GLY A 69 9.01 4.12 -26.49
C GLY A 69 9.30 2.78 -27.19
N VAL A 70 10.44 2.14 -26.92
CA VAL A 70 10.69 0.75 -27.34
C VAL A 70 10.35 -0.18 -26.18
N PRO A 71 9.46 -1.17 -26.37
CA PRO A 71 9.10 -2.13 -25.31
C PRO A 71 10.30 -2.83 -24.67
N LEU A 72 10.12 -3.30 -23.44
CA LEU A 72 11.07 -4.18 -22.76
C LEU A 72 11.19 -5.51 -23.50
N THR A 73 12.39 -6.06 -23.51
CA THR A 73 12.64 -7.43 -23.96
C THR A 73 12.16 -8.44 -22.91
N GLU A 74 11.88 -9.67 -23.32
CA GLU A 74 11.46 -10.76 -22.42
C GLU A 74 12.40 -10.92 -21.21
N SER A 75 13.71 -10.96 -21.44
CA SER A 75 14.71 -11.04 -20.37
C SER A 75 14.58 -9.89 -19.36
N GLN A 76 14.30 -8.67 -19.83
CA GLN A 76 14.14 -7.52 -18.94
C GLN A 76 12.84 -7.60 -18.13
N ILE A 77 11.76 -8.08 -18.75
CA ILE A 77 10.48 -8.30 -18.07
C ILE A 77 10.66 -9.33 -16.95
N ILE A 78 11.37 -10.43 -17.25
CA ILE A 78 11.72 -11.47 -16.28
C ILE A 78 12.53 -10.90 -15.12
N ASP A 79 13.60 -10.16 -15.41
CA ASP A 79 14.45 -9.56 -14.39
C ASP A 79 13.69 -8.60 -13.46
N VAL A 80 12.79 -7.77 -14.03
CA VAL A 80 11.92 -6.88 -13.25
C VAL A 80 11.02 -7.67 -12.31
N ALA A 81 10.33 -8.68 -12.84
CA ALA A 81 9.41 -9.50 -12.06
C ALA A 81 10.12 -10.23 -10.93
N ASP A 82 11.25 -10.88 -11.20
CA ASP A 82 11.98 -11.68 -10.21
C ASP A 82 12.62 -10.79 -9.13
N LYS A 83 13.18 -9.64 -9.53
CA LYS A 83 13.72 -8.67 -8.58
C LYS A 83 12.62 -8.07 -7.70
N LEU A 84 11.45 -7.75 -8.28
CA LEU A 84 10.33 -7.22 -7.53
C LEU A 84 9.79 -8.25 -6.54
N CYS A 85 9.49 -9.46 -7.01
CA CYS A 85 8.92 -10.49 -6.14
C CYS A 85 9.90 -11.00 -5.08
N SER A 86 11.22 -10.79 -5.24
CA SER A 86 12.21 -11.14 -4.21
C SER A 86 12.49 -10.00 -3.23
N LYS A 87 12.48 -8.73 -3.68
CA LYS A 87 12.98 -7.60 -2.88
C LYS A 87 12.14 -6.33 -2.98
N GLY A 88 10.89 -6.39 -3.39
CA GLY A 88 10.05 -5.20 -3.58
C GLY A 88 9.29 -4.71 -2.34
N PHE A 89 9.15 -5.56 -1.32
CA PHE A 89 8.08 -5.38 -0.32
C PHE A 89 8.54 -5.09 1.11
N GLN A 90 9.78 -4.64 1.32
CA GLN A 90 10.32 -4.39 2.67
C GLN A 90 9.63 -3.24 3.40
N ARG A 91 8.96 -2.35 2.66
CA ARG A 91 8.23 -1.19 3.22
C ARG A 91 6.74 -1.44 3.41
N TYR A 92 6.29 -2.69 3.28
CA TYR A 92 4.90 -3.08 3.49
C TYR A 92 4.73 -3.78 4.84
N GLY A 93 3.65 -3.45 5.56
CA GLY A 93 3.36 -4.03 6.86
C GLY A 93 1.91 -3.84 7.29
N ALA A 94 1.53 -4.42 8.42
CA ALA A 94 0.18 -4.29 8.95
C ALA A 94 -0.01 -2.95 9.67
N LYS A 95 -1.17 -2.32 9.49
CA LYS A 95 -1.60 -1.17 10.29
C LYS A 95 -3.06 -1.38 10.71
N ALA A 96 -3.41 -0.89 11.90
CA ALA A 96 -4.80 -0.79 12.33
C ALA A 96 -5.34 0.60 11.94
N VAL A 97 -6.33 0.64 11.05
CA VAL A 97 -7.00 1.86 10.60
C VAL A 97 -8.47 1.74 10.98
N ASN A 98 -8.99 2.64 11.81
CA ASN A 98 -10.37 2.61 12.30
C ASN A 98 -10.78 1.24 12.87
N ASN A 99 -9.90 0.63 13.68
CA ASN A 99 -10.04 -0.72 14.26
C ASN A 99 -10.16 -1.85 13.22
N ARG A 100 -9.78 -1.60 11.95
CA ARG A 100 -9.70 -2.63 10.92
C ARG A 100 -8.24 -2.91 10.55
N PRO A 101 -7.85 -4.18 10.40
CA PRO A 101 -6.54 -4.53 9.89
C PRO A 101 -6.45 -4.13 8.40
N ARG A 102 -5.49 -3.27 8.06
CA ARG A 102 -5.17 -2.88 6.68
C ARG A 102 -3.69 -3.08 6.40
N LEU A 103 -3.35 -3.32 5.13
CA LEU A 103 -1.96 -3.30 4.72
C LEU A 103 -1.53 -1.84 4.51
N SER A 104 -0.40 -1.47 5.07
CA SER A 104 0.23 -0.15 4.93
C SER A 104 1.46 -0.29 4.05
N GLY A 105 1.54 0.56 3.03
CA GLY A 105 2.67 0.66 2.11
C GLY A 105 2.31 1.53 0.91
N GLU A 106 3.29 1.81 0.05
CA GLU A 106 3.13 2.73 -1.06
C GLU A 106 1.88 2.41 -1.91
N ARG A 107 1.12 3.45 -2.25
CA ARG A 107 -0.17 3.42 -2.97
C ARG A 107 -1.37 2.84 -2.21
N LEU A 108 -1.24 2.54 -0.93
CA LEU A 108 -2.37 2.15 -0.07
C LEU A 108 -2.74 3.30 0.87
N LYS A 109 -4.03 3.59 1.06
CA LYS A 109 -4.48 4.69 1.93
C LYS A 109 -3.95 4.59 3.34
N ALA A 110 -3.92 3.38 3.91
CA ALA A 110 -3.40 3.14 5.25
C ALA A 110 -1.95 3.63 5.42
N TYR A 111 -1.15 3.73 4.36
CA TYR A 111 0.19 4.31 4.42
C TYR A 111 0.18 5.79 4.82
N TYR A 112 -0.81 6.54 4.36
CA TYR A 112 -0.93 8.00 4.57
C TYR A 112 -1.72 8.37 5.83
N GLU A 113 -2.27 7.37 6.52
CA GLU A 113 -2.97 7.54 7.79
C GLU A 113 -2.02 7.41 8.99
N TYR A 114 -2.31 8.18 10.04
CA TYR A 114 -1.52 8.14 11.27
C TYR A 114 -1.59 6.76 11.95
N GLY A 115 -0.48 6.34 12.55
CA GLY A 115 -0.38 5.13 13.36
C GLY A 115 0.81 4.26 13.04
N MET A 116 1.10 3.34 13.95
CA MET A 116 2.24 2.44 13.84
C MET A 116 2.00 1.38 12.76
N THR A 117 2.97 1.22 11.86
CA THR A 117 2.98 0.10 10.91
C THR A 117 3.87 -1.01 11.48
N GLY A 118 3.30 -2.18 11.70
CA GLY A 118 4.04 -3.38 12.04
C GLY A 118 4.64 -4.00 10.78
N ILE A 119 5.89 -3.68 10.47
CA ILE A 119 6.67 -4.37 9.43
C ILE A 119 7.38 -5.55 10.10
N GLY A 120 7.25 -6.74 9.52
CA GLY A 120 7.91 -7.94 10.04
C GLY A 120 8.24 -8.94 8.92
N PRO A 121 9.23 -9.83 9.14
CA PRO A 121 9.72 -10.76 8.12
C PRO A 121 8.60 -11.67 7.58
N GLY A 122 7.63 -12.05 8.43
CA GLY A 122 6.46 -12.81 8.01
C GLY A 122 5.57 -12.06 7.00
N PHE A 123 5.41 -10.74 7.12
CA PHE A 123 4.66 -9.95 6.13
C PHE A 123 5.40 -9.86 4.81
N ILE A 124 6.72 -9.63 4.85
CA ILE A 124 7.56 -9.57 3.66
C ILE A 124 7.48 -10.90 2.90
N GLN A 125 7.66 -12.03 3.58
CA GLN A 125 7.60 -13.37 2.97
C GLN A 125 6.23 -13.64 2.33
N ARG A 126 5.14 -13.25 2.98
CA ARG A 126 3.79 -13.44 2.41
C ARG A 126 3.51 -12.51 1.23
N MET A 127 4.04 -11.29 1.24
CA MET A 127 3.97 -10.38 0.08
C MET A 127 4.75 -10.96 -1.11
N GLN A 128 5.95 -11.50 -0.87
CA GLN A 128 6.72 -12.22 -1.89
C GLN A 128 5.93 -13.42 -2.43
N GLY A 129 5.34 -14.23 -1.54
CA GLY A 129 4.50 -15.37 -1.92
C GLY A 129 3.29 -14.96 -2.78
N LEU A 130 2.60 -13.88 -2.41
CA LEU A 130 1.49 -13.36 -3.21
C LEU A 130 1.96 -12.81 -4.57
N CYS A 131 3.12 -12.15 -4.62
CA CYS A 131 3.71 -11.70 -5.88
C CYS A 131 3.97 -12.88 -6.83
N GLN A 132 4.53 -13.96 -6.30
CA GLN A 132 4.74 -15.20 -7.06
C GLN A 132 3.42 -15.83 -7.50
N GLU A 133 2.38 -15.79 -6.66
CA GLU A 133 1.03 -16.25 -7.04
C GLU A 133 0.48 -15.43 -8.22
N VAL A 134 0.57 -14.10 -8.16
CA VAL A 134 0.13 -13.21 -9.25
C VAL A 134 0.89 -13.49 -10.55
N VAL A 135 2.21 -13.64 -10.49
CA VAL A 135 3.04 -13.98 -11.65
C VAL A 135 2.68 -15.35 -12.21
N GLY A 136 2.45 -16.35 -11.35
CA GLY A 136 2.06 -17.69 -11.77
C GLY A 136 0.67 -17.75 -12.41
N LEU A 137 -0.23 -16.81 -12.08
CA LEU A 137 -1.58 -16.73 -12.65
C LEU A 137 -1.63 -16.00 -14.00
N LEU A 138 -0.81 -14.97 -14.18
CA LEU A 138 -0.89 -14.08 -15.33
C LEU A 138 0.30 -14.19 -16.28
N GLU A 139 1.37 -14.90 -15.95
CA GLU A 139 2.65 -14.85 -16.67
C GLU A 139 3.28 -13.44 -16.70
N LYS A 140 4.61 -13.37 -16.85
CA LYS A 140 5.35 -12.10 -16.68
C LYS A 140 5.15 -11.17 -17.87
N GLU A 141 5.08 -11.75 -19.06
CA GLU A 141 4.89 -11.10 -20.34
C GLU A 141 3.50 -10.48 -20.41
N THR A 142 2.45 -11.22 -20.03
CA THR A 142 1.09 -10.66 -20.03
C THR A 142 0.94 -9.54 -19.00
N LEU A 143 1.61 -9.61 -17.84
CA LEU A 143 1.64 -8.47 -16.90
C LEU A 143 2.20 -7.21 -17.56
N TYR A 144 3.25 -7.35 -18.37
CA TYR A 144 3.83 -6.23 -19.11
C TYR A 144 2.93 -5.76 -20.28
N GLU A 145 2.30 -6.68 -21.01
CA GLU A 145 1.31 -6.32 -22.04
C GLU A 145 0.11 -5.57 -21.45
N MET A 146 -0.39 -5.99 -20.29
CA MET A 146 -1.45 -5.29 -19.57
C MET A 146 -1.01 -3.87 -19.18
N TYR A 147 0.25 -3.70 -18.77
CA TYR A 147 0.84 -2.38 -18.50
C TYR A 147 0.85 -1.50 -19.76
N LEU A 148 1.31 -2.01 -20.90
CA LEU A 148 1.35 -1.26 -22.16
C LEU A 148 -0.05 -0.84 -22.64
N ASN A 149 -1.05 -1.70 -22.49
CA ASN A 149 -2.39 -1.50 -23.06
C ASN A 149 -3.30 -0.55 -22.28
N ARG A 150 -3.09 -0.38 -20.97
CA ARG A 150 -4.06 0.30 -20.08
C ARG A 150 -3.49 1.54 -19.37
N GLY A 151 -2.21 1.83 -19.58
CA GLY A 151 -1.52 2.96 -18.97
C GLY A 151 -1.28 2.77 -17.47
N GLU A 152 -0.52 3.72 -16.92
CA GLU A 152 0.04 3.68 -15.57
C GLU A 152 -1.01 3.26 -14.53
N HIS A 153 -2.17 3.90 -14.41
CA HIS A 153 -3.03 3.69 -13.22
C HIS A 153 -3.92 2.43 -13.16
N GLN A 154 -3.92 1.56 -14.18
CA GLN A 154 -4.93 0.49 -14.29
C GLN A 154 -4.38 -0.93 -14.10
N LEU A 155 -3.06 -1.13 -14.02
CA LEU A 155 -2.51 -2.48 -13.90
C LEU A 155 -3.02 -3.19 -12.63
N ALA A 156 -2.90 -2.53 -11.47
CA ALA A 156 -3.36 -3.06 -10.19
C ALA A 156 -4.86 -3.43 -10.21
N GLU A 157 -5.71 -2.57 -10.77
CA GLU A 157 -7.15 -2.85 -10.85
C GLU A 157 -7.47 -4.07 -11.71
N ASN A 158 -6.72 -4.30 -12.78
CA ASN A 158 -6.98 -5.39 -13.72
C ASN A 158 -6.51 -6.73 -13.15
N ILE A 159 -5.32 -6.78 -12.56
CA ILE A 159 -4.79 -8.03 -12.02
C ILE A 159 -5.50 -8.45 -10.73
N CYS A 160 -6.05 -7.50 -9.96
CA CYS A 160 -6.60 -7.77 -8.64
C CYS A 160 -8.09 -8.09 -8.59
N ARG A 161 -8.77 -8.21 -9.73
CA ARG A 161 -10.22 -8.50 -9.76
C ARG A 161 -10.58 -9.84 -9.11
N SER A 162 -9.68 -10.82 -9.14
CA SER A 162 -9.84 -12.12 -8.48
C SER A 162 -9.43 -12.12 -7.01
N PHE A 163 -8.71 -11.09 -6.56
CA PHE A 163 -8.20 -10.97 -5.18
C PHE A 163 -9.06 -10.07 -4.30
N CYS A 164 -9.83 -9.18 -4.92
CA CYS A 164 -10.67 -8.20 -4.25
C CYS A 164 -12.14 -8.49 -4.50
N ILE A 165 -12.97 -8.34 -3.47
CA ILE A 165 -14.42 -8.23 -3.69
C ILE A 165 -14.77 -6.84 -4.25
N LYS A 166 -15.95 -6.71 -4.86
CA LYS A 166 -16.40 -5.46 -5.51
C LYS A 166 -16.34 -4.25 -4.56
N VAL A 167 -16.67 -4.46 -3.29
CA VAL A 167 -16.66 -3.40 -2.27
C VAL A 167 -15.24 -2.91 -2.00
N GLU A 168 -14.27 -3.81 -1.79
CA GLU A 168 -12.86 -3.43 -1.56
C GLU A 168 -12.26 -2.70 -2.77
N MET A 169 -12.58 -3.14 -3.98
CA MET A 169 -12.13 -2.48 -5.20
C MET A 169 -12.73 -1.07 -5.36
N GLN A 170 -13.98 -0.88 -4.94
CA GLN A 170 -14.64 0.43 -4.95
C GLN A 170 -14.02 1.36 -3.90
N GLU A 171 -13.79 0.87 -2.68
CA GLU A 171 -13.09 1.61 -1.62
C GLU A 171 -11.70 2.06 -2.10
N TYR A 172 -10.92 1.17 -2.71
CA TYR A 172 -9.61 1.51 -3.27
C TYR A 172 -9.69 2.66 -4.29
N LYS A 173 -10.67 2.64 -5.20
CA LYS A 173 -10.86 3.69 -6.20
C LYS A 173 -11.20 5.04 -5.59
N GLU A 174 -12.00 5.05 -4.52
CA GLU A 174 -12.36 6.26 -3.79
C GLU A 174 -11.18 6.80 -2.99
N ASP A 175 -10.44 5.90 -2.35
CA ASP A 175 -9.19 6.20 -1.66
C ASP A 175 -8.19 6.87 -2.62
N LEU A 176 -7.99 6.33 -3.82
CA LEU A 176 -7.08 6.92 -4.81
C LEU A 176 -7.45 8.35 -5.24
N LYS A 177 -8.72 8.72 -5.20
CA LYS A 177 -9.19 10.09 -5.53
C LYS A 177 -8.97 11.07 -4.39
N THR A 178 -8.94 10.57 -3.15
CA THR A 178 -8.89 11.37 -1.93
C THR A 178 -7.50 11.39 -1.28
N MET A 179 -6.62 10.47 -1.70
CA MET A 179 -5.23 10.44 -1.29
C MET A 179 -4.48 11.67 -1.80
N ASP A 180 -4.15 12.56 -0.88
CA ASP A 180 -3.06 13.51 -1.07
C ASP A 180 -1.75 12.72 -1.10
N LEU A 181 -1.15 12.59 -2.29
CA LEU A 181 0.09 11.85 -2.52
C LEU A 181 1.32 12.52 -1.88
N SER A 182 1.13 13.65 -1.20
CA SER A 182 2.15 14.32 -0.40
C SER A 182 2.63 13.40 0.73
N PRO A 183 3.94 13.07 0.81
CA PRO A 183 4.49 12.34 1.95
C PRO A 183 4.30 13.18 3.21
N LYS A 184 3.49 12.70 4.16
CA LYS A 184 3.49 13.28 5.50
C LYS A 184 4.74 12.77 6.19
N ASN A 185 5.69 13.68 6.45
CA ASN A 185 6.97 13.39 7.09
C ASN A 185 6.76 12.48 8.32
N HIS A 186 7.08 11.20 8.16
CA HIS A 186 7.32 10.33 9.30
C HIS A 186 8.68 10.72 9.84
N LYS A 187 8.70 11.32 11.02
CA LYS A 187 9.94 11.47 11.79
C LYS A 187 10.47 10.06 12.05
N GLU A 188 11.64 9.79 11.50
CA GLU A 188 12.48 8.67 11.86
C GLU A 188 12.99 8.99 13.27
N ASP A 189 12.45 8.32 14.29
CA ASP A 189 13.04 8.38 15.63
C ASP A 189 14.30 7.49 15.60
N GLU A 190 15.43 8.16 15.85
CA GLU A 190 16.82 7.68 15.93
C GLU A 190 17.03 6.53 16.93
#